data_AF-A0A662HHE8-F1
#
_entry.id   AF-A0A662HHE8-F1
#
_cell.length_a   1.000
_cell.length_b   1.000
_cell.length_c   1.000
_cell.angle_alpha   90.00
_cell.angle_beta   90.00
_cell.angle_gamma   90.00
#
_symmetry.space_group_name_H-M   'P 1'
#
loop_
_entity.id
_entity.type
_entity.pdbx_description
1 polymer ?
#
loop_
_entity_poly.entity_id
_entity_poly.type
_entity_poly.pdbx_seq_one_letter_code
_entity_poly.pdbx_strand_id
1 'polypeptide(L)'
;MDVKKIAITGITAGLCLPLALFAIILVPIPGLPAASGFWIPAGFYFVMTLWFGLWGALGGHIATTIAMGYFFGYTLHIWMNGGIGDLIAPLVCLIIFKVTKARPDLRARKDIAVWVVAVVISSLVCGLWVHTIHLFFGIITWPSWYIGVLTYLIGDTMAVLAVGTPLLKSLTDYVKQSPMYIWK
;
A
#
# COMPACT_ATOMS: atom_id res chain seq x y z
N MET A 1 -18.72 -12.25 11.96
CA MET A 1 -17.77 -11.80 10.92
C MET A 1 -17.90 -12.74 9.73
N ASP A 2 -18.13 -12.23 8.52
CA ASP A 2 -18.32 -13.06 7.32
C ASP A 2 -16.98 -13.72 6.93
N VAL A 3 -16.96 -15.05 6.81
CA VAL A 3 -15.77 -15.86 6.47
C VAL A 3 -15.09 -15.34 5.20
N LYS A 4 -15.86 -14.82 4.24
CA LYS A 4 -15.31 -14.28 2.98
C LYS A 4 -14.40 -13.07 3.21
N LYS A 5 -14.74 -12.21 4.17
CA LYS A 5 -13.95 -11.01 4.53
C LYS A 5 -12.61 -11.38 5.13
N ILE A 6 -12.62 -12.41 5.99
CA ILE A 6 -11.41 -12.99 6.59
C ILE A 6 -10.53 -13.59 5.48
N ALA A 7 -11.13 -14.35 4.55
CA ALA A 7 -10.40 -14.95 3.44
C ALA A 7 -9.72 -13.91 2.55
N ILE A 8 -10.40 -12.81 2.18
CA ILE A 8 -9.78 -11.73 1.40
C ILE A 8 -8.58 -11.12 2.13
N THR A 9 -8.75 -10.85 3.42
CA THR A 9 -7.69 -10.28 4.27
C THR A 9 -6.49 -11.24 4.33
N GLY A 10 -6.75 -12.52 4.60
CA GLY A 10 -5.71 -13.55 4.68
C GLY A 10 -4.98 -13.79 3.36
N ILE A 11 -5.70 -13.82 2.23
CA ILE A 11 -5.09 -13.97 0.89
C ILE A 11 -4.21 -12.75 0.59
N THR A 12 -4.72 -11.54 0.85
CA THR A 12 -3.96 -10.32 0.60
C THR A 12 -2.72 -10.25 1.49
N ALA A 13 -2.85 -10.62 2.77
CA ALA A 13 -1.72 -10.68 3.70
C ALA A 13 -0.69 -11.74 3.27
N GLY A 14 -1.14 -12.96 2.94
CA GLY A 14 -0.25 -14.05 2.51
C GLY A 14 0.48 -13.75 1.21
N LEU A 15 -0.15 -13.00 0.30
CA LEU A 15 0.49 -12.52 -0.94
C LEU A 15 1.50 -11.40 -0.66
N CYS A 16 1.13 -10.42 0.15
CA CYS A 16 1.96 -9.24 0.38
C CYS A 16 3.14 -9.51 1.33
N LEU A 17 3.02 -10.45 2.25
CA LEU A 17 4.06 -10.77 3.25
C LEU A 17 5.42 -11.13 2.61
N PRO A 18 5.54 -12.14 1.71
CA PRO A 18 6.82 -12.46 1.09
C PRO A 18 7.36 -11.32 0.21
N LEU A 19 6.47 -10.53 -0.41
CA LEU A 19 6.87 -9.38 -1.21
C LEU A 19 7.45 -8.26 -0.35
N ALA A 20 6.86 -8.02 0.84
CA ALA A 20 7.39 -7.09 1.82
C ALA A 20 8.77 -7.53 2.32
N LEU A 21 8.95 -8.82 2.64
CA LEU A 21 10.26 -9.37 3.03
C LEU A 21 11.32 -9.12 1.94
N PHE A 22 10.97 -9.37 0.68
CA PHE A 22 11.88 -9.17 -0.45
C PHE A 22 12.22 -7.69 -0.68
N ALA A 23 11.23 -6.80 -0.59
CA ALA A 23 11.41 -5.36 -0.82
C ALA A 23 12.32 -4.69 0.23
N ILE A 24 12.23 -5.10 1.50
CA ILE A 24 13.10 -4.60 2.58
C ILE A 24 14.56 -5.01 2.34
N ILE A 25 14.78 -6.26 1.88
CA ILE A 25 16.14 -6.83 1.75
C ILE A 25 16.89 -6.22 0.57
N LEU A 26 16.22 -6.10 -0.58
CA LEU A 26 16.92 -5.87 -1.85
C LEU A 26 16.99 -4.42 -2.27
N VAL A 27 16.14 -3.56 -1.73
CA VAL A 27 16.11 -2.14 -2.10
C VAL A 27 16.15 -1.27 -0.84
N PRO A 28 17.14 -1.43 0.06
CA PRO A 28 17.22 -0.63 1.27
C PRO A 28 17.53 0.83 0.95
N ILE A 29 16.98 1.75 1.74
CA ILE A 29 17.34 3.17 1.66
C ILE A 29 18.32 3.52 2.79
N PRO A 30 19.55 3.95 2.47
CA PRO A 30 20.53 4.31 3.49
C PRO A 30 20.01 5.40 4.44
N GLY A 31 20.18 5.19 5.75
CA GLY A 31 19.80 6.16 6.78
C GLY A 31 18.30 6.24 7.10
N LEU A 32 17.47 5.37 6.52
CA LEU A 32 16.05 5.27 6.81
C LEU A 32 15.68 3.85 7.25
N PRO A 33 15.48 3.63 8.57
CA PRO A 33 15.13 2.33 9.10
C PRO A 33 13.85 1.78 8.46
N ALA A 34 13.89 0.51 8.06
CA ALA A 34 12.77 -0.21 7.45
C ALA A 34 12.19 0.43 6.17
N ALA A 35 12.90 1.36 5.51
CA ALA A 35 12.44 1.96 4.27
C ALA A 35 12.97 1.19 3.04
N SER A 36 12.11 1.03 2.03
CA SER A 36 12.47 0.44 0.74
C SER A 36 12.25 1.45 -0.37
N GLY A 37 13.20 1.52 -1.31
CA GLY A 37 13.08 2.37 -2.50
C GLY A 37 12.02 1.90 -3.49
N PHE A 38 11.52 0.66 -3.37
CA PHE A 38 10.47 0.12 -4.24
C PHE A 38 9.60 -0.89 -3.47
N TRP A 39 8.50 -0.41 -2.89
CA TRP A 39 7.60 -1.21 -2.05
C TRP A 39 6.64 -2.06 -2.89
N ILE A 40 7.15 -3.15 -3.47
CA ILE A 40 6.38 -4.12 -4.27
C ILE A 40 5.00 -4.49 -3.69
N PRO A 41 4.83 -4.82 -2.39
CA PRO A 41 3.52 -5.17 -1.85
C PRO A 41 2.46 -4.07 -2.04
N ALA A 42 2.86 -2.79 -2.13
CA ALA A 42 1.94 -1.68 -2.38
C ALA A 42 1.09 -1.87 -3.63
N GLY A 43 1.72 -2.32 -4.72
CA GLY A 43 0.98 -2.57 -5.96
C GLY A 43 -0.11 -3.63 -5.81
N PHE A 44 0.05 -4.59 -4.90
CA PHE A 44 -0.95 -5.61 -4.65
C PHE A 44 -2.03 -5.12 -3.68
N TYR A 45 -1.66 -4.62 -2.50
CA TYR A 45 -2.67 -4.25 -1.51
C TYR A 45 -3.50 -3.01 -1.92
N PHE A 46 -2.98 -2.09 -2.76
CA PHE A 46 -3.80 -1.03 -3.38
C PHE A 46 -4.89 -1.61 -4.26
N VAL A 47 -4.53 -2.57 -5.12
CA VAL A 47 -5.47 -3.21 -6.05
C VAL A 47 -6.50 -4.05 -5.30
N MET A 48 -6.06 -4.85 -4.33
CA MET A 48 -6.97 -5.63 -3.48
C MET A 48 -7.92 -4.70 -2.71
N THR A 49 -7.46 -3.52 -2.29
CA THR A 49 -8.31 -2.52 -1.62
C THR A 49 -9.31 -1.90 -2.57
N LEU A 50 -8.92 -1.58 -3.81
CA LEU A 50 -9.88 -1.15 -4.81
C LEU A 50 -10.90 -2.26 -5.07
N TRP A 51 -10.51 -3.51 -5.22
CA TRP A 51 -11.46 -4.60 -5.48
C TRP A 51 -12.38 -4.93 -4.31
N PHE A 52 -11.86 -4.94 -3.07
CA PHE A 52 -12.54 -5.54 -1.91
C PHE A 52 -12.70 -4.60 -0.70
N GLY A 53 -12.29 -3.34 -0.83
CA GLY A 53 -12.40 -2.32 0.21
C GLY A 53 -11.43 -2.54 1.37
N LEU A 54 -11.91 -2.21 2.58
CA LEU A 54 -11.12 -2.30 3.83
C LEU A 54 -10.42 -3.65 4.04
N TRP A 55 -11.02 -4.75 3.56
CA TRP A 55 -10.46 -6.09 3.74
C TRP A 55 -9.20 -6.33 2.92
N GLY A 56 -9.07 -5.69 1.75
CA GLY A 56 -7.80 -5.66 1.02
C GLY A 56 -6.74 -4.86 1.77
N ALA A 57 -7.12 -3.69 2.31
CA ALA A 57 -6.19 -2.81 3.01
C ALA A 57 -5.66 -3.44 4.31
N LEU A 58 -6.53 -4.12 5.07
CA LEU A 58 -6.15 -4.87 6.26
C LEU A 58 -5.12 -5.98 5.94
N GLY A 59 -5.20 -6.59 4.76
CA GLY A 59 -4.21 -7.58 4.35
C GLY A 59 -2.82 -6.97 4.17
N GLY A 60 -2.72 -5.80 3.54
CA GLY A 60 -1.48 -5.04 3.42
C GLY A 60 -0.91 -4.66 4.79
N HIS A 61 -1.75 -4.11 5.67
CA HIS A 61 -1.39 -3.79 7.05
C HIS A 61 -0.76 -4.96 7.80
N ILE A 62 -1.44 -6.13 7.78
CA ILE A 62 -0.98 -7.33 8.48
C ILE A 62 0.33 -7.84 7.88
N ALA A 63 0.43 -7.89 6.55
CA ALA A 63 1.64 -8.31 5.86
C ALA A 63 2.85 -7.46 6.25
N THR A 64 2.72 -6.14 6.16
CA THR A 64 3.82 -5.21 6.46
C THR A 64 4.19 -5.22 7.92
N THR A 65 3.19 -5.28 8.81
CA THR A 65 3.44 -5.42 10.25
C THR A 65 4.27 -6.67 10.46
N ILE A 66 3.79 -7.86 10.11
CA ILE A 66 4.51 -9.13 10.35
C ILE A 66 5.91 -9.14 9.70
N ALA A 67 6.02 -8.69 8.45
CA ALA A 67 7.29 -8.63 7.72
C ALA A 67 8.33 -7.83 8.51
N MET A 68 8.00 -6.61 8.91
CA MET A 68 8.98 -5.69 9.50
C MET A 68 9.41 -6.09 10.92
N GLY A 69 8.58 -6.71 11.75
CA GLY A 69 9.01 -7.04 13.12
C GLY A 69 9.38 -8.49 13.36
N TYR A 70 8.56 -9.48 12.98
CA TYR A 70 8.93 -10.89 13.26
C TYR A 70 10.20 -11.30 12.52
N PHE A 71 10.41 -10.78 11.30
CA PHE A 71 11.53 -11.20 10.45
C PHE A 71 12.75 -10.26 10.49
N PHE A 72 12.59 -8.97 10.79
CA PHE A 72 13.73 -8.02 10.87
C PHE A 72 14.04 -7.54 12.28
N GLY A 73 13.26 -7.91 13.29
CA GLY A 73 13.53 -7.56 14.69
C GLY A 73 13.41 -6.07 14.99
N TYR A 74 12.75 -5.29 14.13
CA TYR A 74 12.46 -3.89 14.44
C TYR A 74 11.54 -3.78 15.67
N THR A 75 11.68 -2.68 16.40
CA THR A 75 10.88 -2.39 17.59
C THR A 75 9.40 -2.24 17.27
N LEU A 76 8.54 -2.41 18.30
CA LEU A 76 7.10 -2.47 18.10
C LEU A 76 6.53 -1.23 17.36
N HIS A 77 7.11 -0.08 17.62
CA HIS A 77 6.66 1.18 17.05
C HIS A 77 7.07 1.37 15.58
N ILE A 78 8.14 0.72 15.09
CA ILE A 78 8.59 0.84 13.69
C ILE A 78 7.71 0.00 12.75
N TRP A 79 7.63 -1.32 12.96
CA TRP A 79 6.80 -2.20 12.12
C TRP A 79 5.30 -1.86 12.17
N MET A 80 4.76 -1.44 13.32
CA MET A 80 3.36 -1.02 13.43
C MET A 80 3.11 0.30 12.70
N ASN A 81 4.05 1.25 12.75
CA ASN A 81 3.93 2.51 12.02
C ASN A 81 3.88 2.29 10.50
N GLY A 82 4.81 1.49 9.97
CA GLY A 82 4.81 1.10 8.56
C GLY A 82 3.52 0.36 8.17
N GLY A 83 3.08 -0.60 9.00
CA GLY A 83 1.82 -1.30 8.78
C GLY A 83 0.60 -0.37 8.77
N ILE A 84 0.55 0.65 9.62
CA ILE A 84 -0.53 1.64 9.62
C ILE A 84 -0.47 2.52 8.37
N GLY A 85 0.73 2.92 7.92
CA GLY A 85 0.91 3.60 6.64
C GLY A 85 0.29 2.79 5.48
N ASP A 86 0.59 1.50 5.43
CA ASP A 86 0.07 0.56 4.43
C ASP A 86 -1.43 0.25 4.57
N LEU A 87 -2.05 0.58 5.71
CA LEU A 87 -3.51 0.59 5.86
C LEU A 87 -4.11 1.88 5.28
N ILE A 88 -3.51 3.02 5.63
CA ILE A 88 -4.01 4.36 5.29
C ILE A 88 -3.92 4.61 3.79
N ALA A 89 -2.77 4.36 3.17
CA ALA A 89 -2.50 4.71 1.78
C ALA A 89 -3.53 4.11 0.79
N PRO A 90 -3.79 2.80 0.78
CA PRO A 90 -4.75 2.24 -0.17
C PRO A 90 -6.19 2.65 0.14
N LEU A 91 -6.51 2.98 1.40
CA LEU A 91 -7.83 3.54 1.77
C LEU A 91 -8.00 4.97 1.24
N VAL A 92 -6.95 5.80 1.28
CA VAL A 92 -6.97 7.13 0.63
C VAL A 92 -7.24 6.96 -0.87
N CYS A 93 -6.55 6.04 -1.53
CA CYS A 93 -6.77 5.76 -2.95
C CYS A 93 -8.23 5.34 -3.21
N LEU A 94 -8.77 4.45 -2.38
CA LEU A 94 -10.17 4.01 -2.47
C LEU A 94 -11.15 5.17 -2.30
N ILE A 95 -10.93 6.05 -1.32
CA ILE A 95 -11.77 7.23 -1.09
C ILE A 95 -11.75 8.13 -2.33
N ILE A 96 -10.57 8.40 -2.91
CA ILE A 96 -10.45 9.22 -4.12
C ILE A 96 -11.23 8.59 -5.27
N PHE A 97 -11.13 7.28 -5.49
CA PHE A 97 -11.94 6.60 -6.53
C PHE A 97 -13.44 6.72 -6.28
N LYS A 98 -13.89 6.54 -5.02
CA LYS A 98 -15.31 6.63 -4.66
C LYS A 98 -15.85 8.04 -4.86
N VAL A 99 -15.12 9.07 -4.42
CA VAL A 99 -15.51 10.48 -4.56
C VAL A 99 -15.55 10.92 -6.02
N THR A 100 -14.55 10.54 -6.81
CA THR A 100 -14.47 10.90 -8.24
C THR A 100 -15.34 10.02 -9.14
N LYS A 101 -15.93 8.96 -8.58
CA LYS A 101 -16.68 7.92 -9.30
C LYS A 101 -15.84 7.27 -10.42
N ALA A 102 -14.55 7.10 -10.18
CA ALA A 102 -13.67 6.39 -11.10
C ALA A 102 -13.86 4.87 -10.97
N ARG A 103 -13.65 4.16 -12.07
CA ARG A 103 -13.78 2.69 -12.09
C ARG A 103 -12.42 2.01 -12.04
N PRO A 104 -12.24 0.98 -11.19
CA PRO A 104 -10.97 0.25 -11.09
C PRO A 104 -10.55 -0.51 -12.36
N ASP A 105 -11.42 -0.67 -13.36
CA ASP A 105 -11.05 -1.33 -14.62
C ASP A 105 -10.20 -0.45 -15.54
N LEU A 106 -10.01 0.83 -15.20
CA LEU A 106 -9.12 1.78 -15.87
C LEU A 106 -9.35 1.88 -17.39
N ARG A 107 -10.59 1.67 -17.84
CA ARG A 107 -10.94 1.70 -19.27
C ARG A 107 -11.04 3.11 -19.82
N ALA A 108 -11.60 4.04 -19.03
CA ALA A 108 -11.72 5.43 -19.46
C ALA A 108 -10.45 6.22 -19.15
N ARG A 109 -10.12 7.20 -19.99
CA ARG A 109 -9.01 8.15 -19.74
C ARG A 109 -9.15 8.85 -18.38
N LYS A 110 -10.38 9.18 -17.99
CA LYS A 110 -10.69 9.73 -16.66
C LYS A 110 -10.26 8.79 -15.54
N ASP A 111 -10.56 7.49 -15.65
CA ASP A 111 -10.23 6.50 -14.62
C ASP A 111 -8.71 6.33 -14.49
N ILE A 112 -7.99 6.35 -15.62
CA ILE A 112 -6.52 6.33 -15.64
C ILE A 112 -5.93 7.59 -14.98
N ALA A 113 -6.46 8.77 -15.32
CA ALA A 113 -6.00 10.01 -14.72
C ALA A 113 -6.24 10.04 -13.20
N VAL A 114 -7.44 9.62 -12.76
CA VAL A 114 -7.75 9.47 -11.34
C VAL A 114 -6.83 8.46 -10.68
N TRP A 115 -6.53 7.32 -11.32
CA TRP A 115 -5.60 6.33 -10.79
C TRP A 115 -4.24 6.92 -10.50
N VAL A 116 -3.63 7.60 -11.47
CA VAL A 116 -2.30 8.21 -11.30
C VAL A 116 -2.32 9.24 -10.17
N VAL A 117 -3.30 10.14 -10.16
CA VAL A 117 -3.41 11.19 -9.12
C VAL A 117 -3.68 10.57 -7.74
N ALA A 118 -4.56 9.57 -7.66
CA ALA A 118 -4.90 8.91 -6.40
C ALA A 118 -3.68 8.18 -5.83
N VAL A 119 -2.90 7.49 -6.67
CA VAL A 119 -1.66 6.83 -6.24
C VAL A 119 -0.66 7.84 -5.70
N VAL A 120 -0.37 8.91 -6.44
CA VAL A 120 0.58 9.94 -6.00
C VAL A 120 0.18 10.56 -4.66
N ILE A 121 -1.11 10.92 -4.50
CA ILE A 121 -1.62 11.48 -3.25
C ILE A 121 -1.52 10.44 -2.12
N SER A 122 -1.87 9.19 -2.38
CA SER A 122 -1.86 8.13 -1.37
C SER A 122 -0.45 7.80 -0.90
N SER A 123 0.51 7.70 -1.83
CA SER A 123 1.93 7.52 -1.54
C SER A 123 2.49 8.69 -0.75
N LEU A 124 2.11 9.92 -1.08
CA LEU A 124 2.50 11.10 -0.31
C LEU A 124 1.94 11.06 1.11
N VAL A 125 0.66 10.72 1.28
CA VAL A 125 0.04 10.57 2.60
C VAL A 125 0.74 9.48 3.42
N CYS A 126 1.10 8.36 2.79
CA CYS A 126 1.85 7.29 3.44
C CYS A 126 3.23 7.77 3.91
N GLY A 127 4.00 8.38 3.01
CA GLY A 127 5.33 8.92 3.33
C GLY A 127 5.28 9.97 4.44
N LEU A 128 4.32 10.91 4.36
CA LEU A 128 4.09 11.90 5.41
C LEU A 128 3.75 11.24 6.74
N TRP A 129 2.88 10.24 6.75
CA TRP A 129 2.54 9.51 7.98
C TRP A 129 3.77 8.82 8.58
N VAL A 130 4.37 7.90 7.83
CA VAL A 130 5.43 7.03 8.33
C VAL A 130 6.62 7.85 8.84
N HIS A 131 7.08 8.82 8.05
CA HIS A 131 8.27 9.58 8.41
C HIS A 131 8.01 10.64 9.48
N THR A 132 6.83 11.25 9.54
CA THR A 132 6.50 12.19 10.62
C THR A 132 6.43 11.46 11.97
N ILE A 133 5.85 10.26 11.99
CA ILE A 133 5.82 9.43 13.18
C ILE A 133 7.25 9.01 13.59
N HIS A 134 8.09 8.58 12.65
CA HIS A 134 9.51 8.29 12.93
C HIS A 134 10.27 9.52 13.48
N LEU A 135 9.99 10.72 12.96
CA LEU A 135 10.59 11.95 13.45
C LEU A 135 10.15 12.25 14.90
N PHE A 136 8.85 12.11 15.21
CA PHE A 136 8.33 12.34 16.55
C PHE A 136 8.80 11.32 17.58
N PHE A 137 9.05 10.08 17.16
CA PHE A 137 9.67 9.06 18.02
C PHE A 137 11.20 9.17 18.11
N GLY A 138 11.82 10.16 17.47
CA GLY A 138 13.27 10.36 17.50
C GLY A 138 14.06 9.27 16.74
N ILE A 139 13.41 8.51 15.85
CA ILE A 139 14.04 7.46 15.05
C ILE A 139 14.85 8.07 13.91
N ILE A 140 14.37 9.17 13.33
CA ILE A 140 15.03 9.91 12.27
C ILE A 140 15.14 11.38 12.64
N THR A 141 16.05 12.09 11.96
CA THR A 141 16.23 13.53 12.11
C THR A 141 15.46 14.30 11.02
N TRP A 142 15.32 15.62 11.19
CA TRP A 142 14.69 16.49 10.19
C TRP A 142 15.30 16.38 8.78
N PRO A 143 16.63 16.32 8.60
CA PRO A 143 17.22 16.06 7.28
C PRO A 143 16.78 14.72 6.66
N SER A 144 16.68 13.67 7.47
CA SER A 144 16.21 12.37 7.01
C SER A 144 14.70 12.35 6.74
N TRP A 145 13.91 13.23 7.36
CA TRP A 145 12.46 13.26 7.21
C TRP A 145 12.04 13.54 5.76
N TYR A 146 12.51 14.63 5.15
CA TYR A 146 12.07 14.99 3.80
C TYR A 146 12.60 14.00 2.75
N ILE A 147 13.81 13.45 2.98
CA ILE A 147 14.37 12.38 2.15
C ILE A 147 13.44 11.17 2.22
N GLY A 148 13.05 10.78 3.43
CA GLY A 148 12.08 9.71 3.66
C GLY A 148 10.80 9.92 2.90
N VAL A 149 10.12 11.05 3.13
CA VAL A 149 8.86 11.38 2.45
C VAL A 149 9.01 11.32 0.92
N LEU A 150 10.08 11.87 0.35
CA LEU A 150 10.32 11.85 -1.09
C LEU A 150 10.57 10.45 -1.62
N THR A 151 11.38 9.65 -0.91
CA THR A 151 11.68 8.28 -1.34
C THR A 151 10.45 7.38 -1.25
N TYR A 152 9.63 7.52 -0.21
CA TYR A 152 8.37 6.79 -0.09
C TYR A 152 7.40 7.19 -1.19
N LEU A 153 7.26 8.50 -1.45
CA LEU A 153 6.44 9.01 -2.53
C LEU A 153 6.83 8.40 -3.88
N ILE A 154 8.12 8.42 -4.22
CA ILE A 154 8.62 7.90 -5.49
C ILE A 154 8.49 6.38 -5.54
N GLY A 155 8.98 5.69 -4.51
CA GLY A 155 9.05 4.23 -4.45
C GLY A 155 7.68 3.56 -4.48
N ASP A 156 6.75 4.02 -3.64
CA ASP A 156 5.38 3.50 -3.64
C ASP A 156 4.67 3.83 -4.93
N THR A 157 4.78 5.07 -5.42
CA THR A 157 4.13 5.45 -6.67
C THR A 157 4.62 4.58 -7.82
N MET A 158 5.93 4.35 -7.90
CA MET A 158 6.50 3.46 -8.91
C MET A 158 5.99 2.04 -8.74
N ALA A 159 6.01 1.48 -7.53
CA ALA A 159 5.55 0.11 -7.28
C ALA A 159 4.07 -0.07 -7.61
N VAL A 160 3.23 0.87 -7.16
CA VAL A 160 1.78 0.83 -7.39
C VAL A 160 1.44 1.04 -8.85
N LEU A 161 2.10 1.95 -9.55
CA LEU A 161 1.85 2.13 -10.98
C LEU A 161 2.40 0.97 -11.82
N ALA A 162 3.58 0.45 -11.50
CA ALA A 162 4.21 -0.63 -12.27
C ALA A 162 3.48 -1.97 -12.08
N VAL A 163 3.03 -2.28 -10.87
CA VAL A 163 2.38 -3.56 -10.53
C VAL A 163 0.86 -3.43 -10.50
N GLY A 164 0.33 -2.38 -9.87
CA GLY A 164 -1.11 -2.21 -9.71
C GLY A 164 -1.85 -1.91 -11.01
N THR A 165 -1.27 -1.11 -11.91
CA THR A 165 -1.89 -0.79 -13.21
C THR A 165 -2.14 -2.05 -14.07
N PRO A 166 -1.16 -2.94 -14.33
CA PRO A 166 -1.43 -4.14 -15.11
C PRO A 166 -2.40 -5.08 -14.40
N LEU A 167 -2.35 -5.22 -13.07
CA LEU A 167 -3.32 -6.03 -12.33
C LEU A 167 -4.76 -5.52 -12.52
N LEU A 168 -4.97 -4.21 -12.36
CA LEU A 168 -6.29 -3.60 -12.55
C LEU A 168 -6.79 -3.77 -13.98
N LYS A 169 -5.95 -3.55 -14.99
CA LYS A 169 -6.36 -3.69 -16.40
C LYS A 169 -6.64 -5.12 -16.80
N SER A 170 -5.84 -6.07 -16.31
CA SER A 170 -5.90 -7.47 -16.77
C SER A 170 -6.90 -8.33 -15.99
N LEU A 171 -7.11 -8.05 -14.70
CA LEU A 171 -7.85 -8.96 -13.82
C LEU A 171 -9.17 -8.39 -13.30
N THR A 172 -9.42 -7.08 -13.40
CA THR A 172 -10.65 -6.50 -12.84
C THR A 172 -11.91 -7.12 -13.44
N ASP A 173 -11.94 -7.47 -14.73
CA ASP A 173 -13.11 -8.09 -15.34
C ASP A 173 -13.41 -9.50 -14.83
N TYR A 174 -12.37 -10.24 -14.42
CA TYR A 174 -12.52 -11.50 -13.73
C TYR A 174 -13.00 -11.28 -12.29
N VAL A 175 -12.36 -10.36 -11.57
CA VAL A 175 -12.66 -10.09 -10.15
C VAL A 175 -14.06 -9.50 -9.95
N LYS A 176 -14.61 -8.78 -10.93
CA LYS A 176 -16.01 -8.29 -10.93
C LYS A 176 -17.05 -9.39 -10.71
N GLN A 177 -16.73 -10.64 -11.05
CA GLN A 177 -17.61 -11.79 -10.85
C GLN A 177 -17.67 -12.23 -9.37
N SER A 178 -16.70 -11.80 -8.56
CA SER A 178 -16.67 -12.10 -7.13
C SER A 178 -17.80 -11.36 -6.40
N PRO A 179 -18.54 -12.03 -5.49
CA PRO A 179 -19.53 -11.39 -4.65
C PRO A 179 -18.93 -10.35 -3.68
N MET A 180 -17.60 -10.38 -3.49
CA MET A 180 -16.87 -9.45 -2.64
C MET A 180 -16.49 -8.15 -3.36
N TYR A 181 -16.65 -8.09 -4.68
CA TYR A 181 -16.29 -6.90 -5.45
C TYR A 181 -17.20 -5.71 -5.07
N ILE A 182 -16.59 -4.57 -4.74
CA ILE A 182 -17.30 -3.44 -4.10
C ILE A 182 -17.80 -2.35 -5.07
N TRP A 183 -17.69 -2.57 -6.38
CA TRP A 183 -18.17 -1.63 -7.40
C TRP A 183 -19.32 -2.29 -8.14
N LYS A 184 -20.54 -1.89 -7.82
CA LYS A 184 -21.78 -2.26 -8.50
C LYS A 184 -22.31 -1.04 -9.23
#